data_AF-A0A3D4B6E4-F1
#
_entry.id   AF-A0A3D4B6E4-F1
#
_cell.length_a   1.000
_cell.length_b   1.000
_cell.length_c   1.000
_cell.angle_alpha   90.00
_cell.angle_beta   90.00
_cell.angle_gamma   90.00
#
_symmetry.space_group_name_H-M   'P 1'
#
loop_
_entity.id
_entity.type
_entity.pdbx_description
1 polymer ?
#
loop_
_entity_poly.entity_id
_entity_poly.type
_entity_poly.pdbx_seq_one_letter_code
_entity_poly.pdbx_strand_id
1 'polypeptide(L)'
;LPHPPFFSEHKYAHLFPPDQMKLSTSFYEETFEGKPPFQKAHALDGSHGASDEAGAKKELADYYTMIAMTDEHIGGVIEEYKRLGIWDDTLVLF
;
A
#
# COMPACT_ATOMS: atom_id res chain seq x y z
N LEU A 1 7.93 -4.03 -4.03
CA LEU A 1 6.76 -3.13 -3.78
C LEU A 1 5.76 -3.90 -2.93
N PRO A 2 4.91 -3.26 -2.12
CA PRO A 2 4.89 -1.84 -1.80
C PRO A 2 5.59 -1.53 -0.46
N HIS A 3 6.81 -2.04 -0.23
CA HIS A 3 7.59 -1.68 0.96
C HIS A 3 7.97 -0.18 0.93
N PRO A 4 7.96 0.54 2.08
CA PRO A 4 8.39 1.94 2.15
C PRO A 4 9.89 2.14 1.80
N PRO A 5 10.34 3.36 1.45
CA PRO A 5 9.57 4.59 1.33
C PRO A 5 8.58 4.52 0.16
N PHE A 6 7.39 5.07 0.36
CA PHE A 6 6.38 5.11 -0.69
C PHE A 6 6.69 6.21 -1.71
N PHE A 7 6.34 5.94 -2.96
CA PHE A 7 6.45 6.91 -4.05
C PHE A 7 5.24 6.80 -4.96
N SER A 8 4.90 7.89 -5.64
CA SER A 8 3.82 7.92 -6.62
C SER A 8 4.31 7.38 -7.96
N GLU A 9 3.74 6.28 -8.44
CA GLU A 9 3.87 5.86 -9.84
C GLU A 9 2.95 6.73 -10.71
N HIS A 10 3.55 7.60 -11.52
CA HIS A 10 2.84 8.61 -12.32
C HIS A 10 1.78 8.00 -13.22
N LYS A 11 2.04 6.80 -13.77
CA LYS A 11 1.07 6.09 -14.62
C LYS A 11 -0.27 5.85 -13.92
N TYR A 12 -0.25 5.57 -12.60
CA TYR A 12 -1.44 5.20 -11.84
C TYR A 12 -1.95 6.31 -10.91
N ALA A 13 -1.23 7.42 -10.77
CA ALA A 13 -1.56 8.51 -9.85
C ALA A 13 -3.00 9.03 -9.99
N HIS A 14 -3.50 9.13 -11.22
CA HIS A 14 -4.86 9.60 -11.51
C HIS A 14 -5.97 8.68 -10.99
N LEU A 15 -5.66 7.40 -10.69
CA LEU A 15 -6.62 6.44 -10.14
C LEU A 15 -6.81 6.60 -8.63
N PHE A 16 -5.86 7.24 -7.95
CA PHE A 16 -5.85 7.37 -6.50
C PHE A 16 -5.64 8.82 -6.04
N PRO A 17 -6.60 9.73 -6.29
CA PRO A 17 -6.50 11.11 -5.80
C PRO A 17 -6.41 11.16 -4.26
N PRO A 18 -5.40 11.83 -3.66
CA PRO A 18 -5.24 11.86 -2.21
C PRO A 18 -6.45 12.40 -1.44
N ASP A 19 -7.16 13.38 -1.99
CA ASP A 19 -8.36 13.97 -1.39
C ASP A 19 -9.56 13.00 -1.33
N GLN A 20 -9.54 11.94 -2.15
CA GLN A 20 -10.56 10.90 -2.18
C GLN A 20 -10.19 9.66 -1.34
N MET A 21 -8.96 9.60 -0.81
CA MET A 21 -8.53 8.48 0.02
C MET A 21 -9.29 8.45 1.34
N LYS A 22 -9.72 7.25 1.75
CA LYS A 22 -10.41 7.02 3.01
C LYS A 22 -9.46 6.33 3.98
N LEU A 23 -9.11 7.03 5.05
CA LEU A 23 -8.34 6.44 6.15
C LEU A 23 -9.22 5.50 6.97
N SER A 24 -8.61 4.52 7.64
CA SER A 24 -9.32 3.63 8.54
C SER A 24 -9.94 4.40 9.70
N THR A 25 -11.03 3.90 10.27
CA THR A 25 -11.66 4.48 11.47
C THR A 25 -10.66 4.64 12.62
N SER A 26 -9.72 3.71 12.77
CA SER A 26 -8.68 3.77 13.79
C SER A 26 -7.75 4.99 13.66
N PHE A 27 -7.58 5.57 12.47
CA PHE A 27 -6.81 6.81 12.34
C PHE A 27 -7.40 7.95 13.18
N TYR A 28 -8.74 7.99 13.29
CA TYR A 28 -9.46 9.04 14.00
C TYR A 28 -9.81 8.66 15.45
N GLU A 29 -10.07 7.39 15.72
CA GLU A 29 -10.69 6.93 16.98
C GLU A 29 -9.73 6.20 17.92
N GLU A 30 -8.47 5.97 17.54
CA GLU A 30 -7.53 5.19 18.36
C GLU A 30 -7.29 5.79 19.76
N THR A 31 -7.52 4.98 20.80
CA THR A 31 -7.31 5.36 22.21
C THR A 31 -6.11 4.67 22.86
N PHE A 32 -5.61 3.59 22.26
CA PHE A 32 -4.64 2.64 22.81
C PHE A 32 -5.09 1.91 24.09
N GLU A 33 -6.39 1.95 24.42
CA GLU A 33 -6.93 1.26 25.60
C GLU A 33 -6.72 -0.26 25.48
N GLY A 34 -6.19 -0.88 26.54
CA GLY A 34 -5.89 -2.33 26.57
C GLY A 34 -4.68 -2.76 25.74
N LYS A 35 -3.98 -1.84 25.05
CA LYS A 35 -2.77 -2.15 24.27
C LYS A 35 -1.50 -2.02 25.11
N PRO A 36 -0.44 -2.81 24.82
CA PRO A 36 0.86 -2.63 25.44
C PRO A 36 1.38 -1.19 25.28
N PRO A 37 1.96 -0.56 26.33
CA PRO A 37 2.38 0.85 26.29
C PRO A 37 3.34 1.19 25.14
N PHE A 38 4.17 0.22 24.71
CA PHE A 38 5.13 0.45 23.63
C PHE A 38 4.45 0.75 22.28
N GLN A 39 3.22 0.30 22.03
CA GLN A 39 2.52 0.59 20.77
C GLN A 39 2.15 2.07 20.66
N LYS A 40 1.72 2.68 21.78
CA LYS A 40 1.47 4.12 21.83
C LYS A 40 2.76 4.92 21.69
N ALA A 41 3.82 4.50 22.38
CA ALA A 41 5.13 5.15 22.26
C ALA A 41 5.62 5.12 20.80
N HIS A 42 5.47 3.98 20.15
CA HIS A 42 5.87 3.79 18.76
C HIS A 42 5.03 4.60 17.77
N ALA A 43 3.70 4.64 17.93
CA ALA A 43 2.83 5.45 17.07
C ALA A 43 3.11 6.96 17.16
N LEU A 44 3.70 7.43 18.27
CA LEU A 44 3.96 8.84 18.53
C LEU A 44 5.43 9.25 18.30
N ASP A 45 6.32 8.31 17.98
CA ASP A 45 7.75 8.60 17.83
C ASP A 45 8.12 9.24 16.47
N GLY A 46 7.15 9.33 15.55
CA GLY A 46 7.31 9.94 14.22
C GLY A 46 8.17 9.10 13.26
N SER A 47 8.49 7.86 13.61
CA SER A 47 9.31 6.97 12.78
C SER A 47 8.51 6.14 11.77
N HIS A 48 7.18 6.11 11.89
CA HIS A 48 6.31 5.26 11.07
C HIS A 48 5.11 6.05 10.51
N GLY A 49 5.26 6.56 9.28
CA GLY A 49 4.19 7.20 8.50
C GLY A 49 3.89 8.64 8.88
N ALA A 50 2.93 9.23 8.16
CA ALA A 50 2.47 10.60 8.38
C ALA A 50 1.64 10.73 9.67
N SER A 51 1.81 11.87 10.34
CA SER A 51 1.11 12.20 11.60
C SER A 51 -0.16 13.02 11.41
N ASP A 52 -0.40 13.54 10.21
CA ASP A 52 -1.59 14.31 9.86
C ASP A 52 -2.41 13.65 8.74
N GLU A 53 -3.70 13.99 8.67
CA GLU A 53 -4.65 13.36 7.74
C GLU A 53 -4.25 13.53 6.28
N ALA A 54 -3.75 14.72 5.89
CA ALA A 54 -3.37 14.99 4.51
C ALA A 54 -2.13 14.17 4.11
N GLY A 55 -1.14 14.09 4.99
CA GLY A 55 0.03 13.23 4.82
C GLY A 55 -0.36 11.75 4.73
N ALA A 56 -1.22 11.27 5.63
CA ALA A 56 -1.64 9.86 5.65
C ALA A 56 -2.43 9.49 4.39
N LYS A 57 -3.30 10.38 3.92
CA LYS A 57 -4.03 10.21 2.65
C LYS A 57 -3.09 10.19 1.45
N LYS A 58 -2.07 11.06 1.45
CA LYS A 58 -1.05 11.06 0.39
C LYS A 58 -0.23 9.77 0.40
N GLU A 59 0.23 9.32 1.56
CA GLU A 59 0.97 8.06 1.69
C GLU A 59 0.13 6.86 1.22
N LEU A 60 -1.16 6.83 1.56
CA LEU A 60 -2.08 5.80 1.09
C LEU A 60 -2.27 5.83 -0.44
N ALA A 61 -2.40 7.03 -1.02
CA ALA A 61 -2.47 7.19 -2.46
C ALA A 61 -1.20 6.67 -3.15
N ASP A 62 -0.02 7.09 -2.68
CA ASP A 62 1.28 6.63 -3.20
C ASP A 62 1.39 5.10 -3.10
N TYR A 63 1.06 4.54 -1.93
CA TYR A 63 1.00 3.10 -1.69
C TYR A 63 0.10 2.35 -2.70
N TYR A 64 -1.07 2.89 -3.02
CA TYR A 64 -1.97 2.31 -4.02
C TYR A 64 -1.42 2.40 -5.44
N THR A 65 -0.70 3.47 -5.80
CA THR A 65 -0.01 3.51 -7.10
C THR A 65 1.06 2.41 -7.22
N MET A 66 1.78 2.11 -6.13
CA MET A 66 2.77 1.04 -6.08
C MET A 66 2.13 -0.35 -6.17
N ILE A 67 0.94 -0.54 -5.59
CA ILE A 67 0.16 -1.78 -5.77
C ILE A 67 -0.27 -1.93 -7.23
N ALA A 68 -0.80 -0.89 -7.87
CA ALA A 68 -1.21 -0.94 -9.27
C ALA A 68 -0.03 -1.28 -10.21
N MET A 69 1.16 -0.74 -9.92
CA MET A 69 2.38 -1.13 -10.63
C MET A 69 2.77 -2.59 -10.37
N THR A 70 2.59 -3.08 -9.14
CA THR A 70 2.85 -4.48 -8.80
C THR A 70 1.90 -5.41 -9.58
N ASP A 71 0.62 -5.06 -9.67
CA ASP A 71 -0.39 -5.79 -10.46
C ASP A 71 0.00 -5.88 -11.94
N GLU A 72 0.43 -4.77 -12.55
CA GLU A 72 0.93 -4.79 -13.92
C GLU A 72 2.14 -5.72 -14.09
N HIS A 73 3.10 -5.70 -13.17
CA HIS A 73 4.26 -6.58 -13.24
C HIS A 73 3.89 -8.05 -13.08
N ILE A 74 2.94 -8.37 -12.20
CA ILE A 74 2.38 -9.73 -12.07
C ILE A 74 1.73 -10.15 -13.38
N GLY A 75 0.93 -9.27 -13.99
CA GLY A 75 0.35 -9.50 -15.31
C GLY A 75 1.42 -9.83 -16.36
N GLY A 76 2.53 -9.09 -16.37
CA GLY A 76 3.67 -9.38 -17.25
C GLY A 76 4.29 -10.77 -17.04
N VAL A 77 4.41 -11.23 -15.78
CA VAL A 77 4.89 -12.58 -15.47
C VAL A 77 3.90 -13.64 -15.98
N ILE A 78 2.60 -13.43 -15.77
CA ILE A 78 1.55 -14.33 -16.24
C ILE A 78 1.57 -14.45 -17.77
N GLU A 79 1.66 -13.32 -18.48
CA GLU A 79 1.71 -13.33 -19.94
C GLU A 79 2.97 -14.02 -20.47
N GLU A 80 4.10 -13.91 -19.79
CA GLU A 80 5.31 -14.64 -20.16
C GLU A 80 5.16 -16.15 -19.94
N TYR A 81 4.49 -16.58 -18.88
CA TYR A 81 4.23 -18.00 -18.62
C TYR A 81 3.29 -18.59 -19.69
N LYS A 82 2.28 -17.82 -20.11
CA LYS A 82 1.40 -18.19 -21.23
C LYS A 82 2.19 -18.28 -22.54
N ARG A 83 3.05 -17.30 -22.83
CA ARG A 83 3.89 -17.29 -24.03
C ARG A 83 4.82 -18.50 -24.11
N LEU A 84 5.35 -18.95 -22.98
CA LEU A 84 6.19 -20.14 -22.86
C LEU A 84 5.40 -21.45 -22.87
N GLY A 85 4.07 -21.41 -22.79
CA GLY A 85 3.21 -22.59 -22.78
C GLY A 85 3.25 -23.39 -21.48
N ILE A 86 3.67 -22.76 -20.37
CA ILE A 86 3.80 -23.42 -19.05
C ILE A 86 2.74 -22.98 -18.04
N TRP A 87 1.87 -22.03 -18.41
CA TRP A 87 0.86 -21.47 -17.51
C TRP A 87 -0.09 -22.53 -16.94
N ASP A 88 -0.66 -23.39 -17.80
CA ASP A 88 -1.70 -24.35 -17.40
C ASP A 88 -1.17 -25.48 -16.50
N ASP A 89 0.15 -25.71 -16.49
CA ASP A 89 0.83 -26.75 -15.70
C ASP A 89 1.63 -26.19 -14.51
N THR A 90 1.47 -24.89 -14.19
CA THR A 90 2.19 -24.25 -13.09
C THR A 90 1.28 -23.93 -11.91
N LEU A 91 1.64 -24.40 -10.71
CA LEU A 91 1.00 -23.95 -9.47
C LEU A 91 1.52 -22.56 -9.10
N VAL A 92 0.61 -21.58 -9.03
CA VAL A 92 0.90 -20.21 -8.60
C VAL A 92 0.39 -19.99 -7.18
N LEU A 93 1.24 -19.46 -6.29
CA LEU A 93 0.87 -19.01 -4.96
C LEU A 93 1.07 -17.49 -4.90
N PHE A 94 0.02 -16.77 -4.55
CA PHE A 94 0.01 -15.33 -4.38
C PHE A 94 -0.48 -14.97 -2.98
#